data_AF-A0A7V8XLU1-F1
#
_entry.id   AF-A0A7V8XLU1-F1
#
_cell.length_a   1.000
_cell.length_b   1.000
_cell.length_c   1.000
_cell.angle_alpha   90.00
_cell.angle_beta   90.00
_cell.angle_gamma   90.00
#
_symmetry.space_group_name_H-M   'P 1'
#
loop_
_entity.id
_entity.type
_entity.pdbx_description
1 polymer ?
#
loop_
_entity_poly.entity_id
_entity_poly.type
_entity_poly.pdbx_seq_one_letter_code
_entity_poly.pdbx_strand_id
1 'polypeptide(L)' 'MARIKEQSVREVVAATDMVDVVSGRTSLRRAGARWTGRCPFHEERTPSFSVNPVEKLYHCFGCGKGG' A
#
# COMPACT_ATOMS: atom_id res chain seq x y z
N MET A 1 -13.96 -11.36 20.45
CA MET A 1 -14.06 -9.88 20.54
C MET A 1 -12.72 -9.27 20.17
N ALA A 2 -12.71 -8.17 19.41
CA ALA A 2 -11.48 -7.47 19.04
C ALA A 2 -10.79 -6.95 20.31
N ARG A 3 -9.50 -7.25 20.50
CA ARG A 3 -8.70 -6.84 21.67
C ARG A 3 -8.28 -5.37 21.65
N ILE A 4 -8.56 -4.66 20.56
CA ILE A 4 -8.11 -3.29 20.30
C ILE A 4 -9.33 -2.44 19.98
N LYS A 5 -9.40 -1.23 20.54
CA LYS A 5 -10.47 -0.27 20.25
C LYS A 5 -10.37 0.18 18.79
N GLU A 6 -11.50 0.27 18.11
CA GLU A 6 -11.53 0.73 16.71
C GLU A 6 -10.91 2.12 16.53
N GLN A 7 -11.12 3.01 17.50
CA GLN A 7 -10.52 4.34 17.52
C GLN A 7 -8.99 4.28 17.47
N SER A 8 -8.37 3.41 18.25
CA SER A 8 -6.91 3.23 18.24
C SER A 8 -6.41 2.69 16.89
N VAL A 9 -7.18 1.82 16.23
CA VAL A 9 -6.84 1.36 14.88
C VAL A 9 -6.87 2.53 13.90
N ARG A 10 -7.90 3.38 13.96
CA ARG A 10 -8.01 4.57 13.09
C ARG A 10 -6.88 5.56 13.33
N GLU A 11 -6.48 5.76 14.58
CA GLU A 11 -5.35 6.64 14.94
C GLU A 11 -4.02 6.13 14.36
N VAL A 12 -3.76 4.83 14.46
CA VAL A 12 -2.56 4.22 13.85
C VAL A 12 -2.60 4.38 12.33
N VAL A 13 -3.73 4.06 11.69
CA VAL A 13 -3.88 4.23 10.24
C VAL A 13 -3.69 5.69 9.85
N ALA A 14 -4.21 6.65 10.60
CA ALA A 14 -4.07 8.09 10.33
C ALA A 14 -2.62 8.59 10.47
N ALA A 15 -1.86 8.08 11.46
CA ALA A 15 -0.47 8.47 11.68
C ALA A 15 0.53 7.79 10.72
N THR A 16 0.14 6.68 10.08
CA THR A 16 1.04 5.88 9.25
C THR A 16 1.26 6.48 7.86
N ASP A 17 2.50 6.50 7.37
CA ASP A 17 2.81 6.73 5.96
C ASP A 17 2.69 5.41 5.17
N MET A 18 1.73 5.37 4.24
CA MET A 18 1.48 4.19 3.41
C MET A 18 2.67 3.84 2.51
N VAL A 19 3.44 4.84 2.06
CA VAL A 19 4.59 4.60 1.17
C VAL A 19 5.71 3.92 1.94
N ASP A 20 5.97 4.34 3.18
CA ASP A 20 7.00 3.74 4.02
C ASP A 20 6.67 2.28 4.33
N VAL A 21 5.42 1.99 4.73
CA VAL A 21 4.95 0.62 4.99
C VAL A 21 5.12 -0.30 3.79
N VAL A 22 4.76 0.17 2.59
CA VAL A 22 4.89 -0.65 1.37
C VAL A 22 6.35 -0.74 0.92
N SER A 23 7.14 0.30 1.11
CA SER A 23 8.57 0.33 0.71
C SER A 23 9.38 -0.73 1.46
N GLY A 24 8.96 -1.14 2.65
CA GLY A 24 9.51 -2.30 3.35
C GLY A 24 9.26 -3.67 2.69
N ARG A 25 8.40 -3.74 1.66
CA ARG A 25 8.07 -4.98 0.92
C ARG A 25 8.48 -4.95 -0.55
N THR A 26 8.48 -3.79 -1.18
CA THR A 26 8.83 -3.65 -2.60
C THR A 26 9.39 -2.25 -2.89
N SER A 27 10.27 -2.16 -3.87
CA SER A 27 10.78 -0.87 -4.34
C SER A 27 9.68 -0.09 -5.04
N LEU A 28 9.42 1.13 -4.59
CA LEU A 28 8.47 2.05 -5.20
C LEU A 28 9.17 3.21 -5.89
N ARG A 29 8.60 3.66 -7.00
CA ARG A 29 8.99 4.90 -7.70
C ARG A 29 7.80 5.83 -7.78
N ARG A 30 8.03 7.12 -7.57
CA ARG A 30 6.99 8.15 -7.71
C ARG A 30 6.55 8.29 -9.17
N ALA A 31 5.24 8.27 -9.40
CA ALA A 31 4.58 8.49 -10.69
C ALA A 31 3.41 9.45 -10.51
N GLY A 32 3.67 10.75 -10.67
CA GLY A 32 2.71 11.81 -10.38
C GLY A 32 2.34 11.84 -8.89
N ALA A 33 1.04 11.73 -8.59
CA ALA A 33 0.51 11.70 -7.23
C ALA A 33 0.58 10.31 -6.56
N ARG A 34 0.90 9.25 -7.33
CA ARG A 34 0.95 7.87 -6.86
C ARG A 34 2.38 7.34 -6.85
N TRP A 35 2.53 6.16 -6.29
CA TRP A 35 3.79 5.40 -6.30
C TRP A 35 3.56 4.06 -6.98
N THR A 36 4.51 3.62 -7.81
CA THR A 36 4.39 2.37 -8.56
C THR A 36 5.58 1.46 -8.33
N GLY A 37 5.37 0.15 -8.42
CA GLY A 37 6.42 -0.84 -8.21
C GLY A 37 5.99 -2.24 -8.64
N ARG A 38 6.82 -3.23 -8.35
CA ARG A 38 6.47 -4.63 -8.52
C ARG A 38 5.59 -5.08 -7.37
N CYS A 39 4.59 -5.89 -7.67
CA CYS A 39 3.66 -6.40 -6.69
C CYS A 39 4.35 -7.37 -5.73
N PRO A 40 4.22 -7.17 -4.40
CA PRO A 40 4.78 -8.08 -3.41
C PRO A 40 3.93 -9.35 -3.21
N PHE A 41 2.80 -9.47 -3.89
CA PHE A 41 1.84 -10.56 -3.69
C PHE A 41 1.84 -11.63 -4.79
N HIS A 42 2.46 -11.36 -5.93
CA HIS A 42 2.62 -12.32 -7.01
C HIS A 42 3.92 -12.02 -7.75
N GLU A 43 4.53 -13.05 -8.33
CA GLU A 43 5.77 -12.88 -9.08
C GLU A 43 5.49 -12.22 -10.43
N GLU A 44 6.11 -11.07 -10.66
CA GLU A 44 6.03 -10.35 -11.93
C GLU A 44 7.36 -9.69 -12.29
N ARG A 45 7.54 -9.44 -13.60
CA ARG A 45 8.73 -8.75 -14.14
C ARG A 45 8.48 -7.28 -14.42
N THR A 46 7.24 -6.89 -14.64
CA THR A 46 6.82 -5.51 -14.95
C THR A 46 6.10 -4.91 -13.74
N PRO A 47 6.27 -3.61 -13.44
CA PRO A 47 5.53 -2.97 -12.36
C PRO A 47 4.02 -2.93 -12.64
N SER A 48 3.20 -3.59 -11.81
CA SER A 48 1.74 -3.47 -11.87
C SER A 48 1.11 -2.98 -10.56
N PHE A 49 1.94 -2.70 -9.54
CA PHE A 49 1.49 -2.26 -8.22
C PHE A 49 1.45 -0.74 -8.15
N SER A 50 0.37 -0.17 -7.62
CA SER A 50 0.16 1.26 -7.42
C SER A 50 -0.28 1.56 -6.00
N VAL A 51 0.29 2.60 -5.39
CA VAL A 51 -0.05 3.09 -4.04
C VAL A 51 -0.50 4.53 -4.13
N ASN A 52 -1.63 4.83 -3.49
CA ASN A 52 -2.08 6.19 -3.21
C ASN A 52 -1.75 6.55 -1.75
N PRO A 53 -0.74 7.42 -1.50
CA PRO A 53 -0.36 7.79 -0.15
C PRO A 53 -1.44 8.61 0.58
N VAL A 54 -2.27 9.35 -0.16
CA VAL A 54 -3.28 10.25 0.42
C VAL A 54 -4.50 9.45 0.89
N GLU A 55 -5.01 8.59 0.01
CA GLU A 55 -6.14 7.70 0.33
C GLU A 55 -5.73 6.50 1.19
N LYS A 56 -4.41 6.26 1.32
CA LYS A 56 -3.82 5.10 2.00
C LYS A 56 -4.30 3.76 1.43
N LEU A 57 -4.45 3.72 0.11
CA LEU A 57 -4.89 2.56 -0.65
C LEU A 57 -3.77 2.05 -1.56
N TYR A 58 -3.81 0.77 -1.87
CA TYR A 58 -3.02 0.16 -2.93
C TYR A 58 -3.88 -0.67 -3.87
N HIS A 59 -3.38 -0.88 -5.09
CA HIS A 59 -3.97 -1.80 -6.04
C HIS A 59 -2.91 -2.38 -6.97
N CYS A 60 -3.03 -3.67 -7.25
CA CYS A 60 -2.23 -4.36 -8.25
C CYS A 60 -3.07 -4.71 -9.47
N PHE A 61 -2.73 -4.14 -10.62
CA PHE A 61 -3.45 -4.38 -11.87
C PHE A 61 -3.19 -5.77 -12.47
N GLY A 62 -2.13 -6.48 -12.04
CA GLY A 62 -1.81 -7.83 -12.52
C GLY A 62 -2.59 -8.94 -11.80
N CYS A 63 -2.77 -8.83 -10.48
CA CYS A 63 -3.42 -9.87 -9.67
C CYS A 63 -4.71 -9.42 -8.95
N GLY A 64 -5.11 -8.16 -9.10
CA GLY A 64 -6.35 -7.60 -8.53
C GLY A 64 -6.32 -7.32 -7.03
N LYS A 65 -5.25 -7.69 -6.30
CA LYS A 65 -5.12 -7.39 -4.87
C LYS A 65 -5.09 -5.88 -4.65
N GLY A 66 -5.89 -5.42 -3.70
CA GLY A 66 -5.97 -4.02 -3.31
C GLY A 66 -6.61 -3.88 -1.93
N GLY A 67 -6.50 -2.68 -1.39
CA GLY A 67 -7.02 -2.31 -0.08
C GLY A 67 -6.31 -1.11 0.50
#